data_AF-A0A974T738-F1
#
_entry.id   AF-A0A974T738-F1
#
_cell.length_a   1.000
_cell.length_b   1.000
_cell.length_c   1.000
_cell.angle_alpha   90.00
_cell.angle_beta   90.00
_cell.angle_gamma   90.00
#
_symmetry.space_group_name_H-M   'P 1'
#
loop_
_entity.id
_entity.type
_entity.pdbx_description
1 polymer ?
#
loop_
_entity_poly.entity_id
_entity_poly.type
_entity_poly.pdbx_seq_one_letter_code
_entity_poly.pdbx_strand_id
1 'polypeptide(L)' 'MPNDRSRWDAVRLGTYGGLLGMLLAIMEQFCHAFCPPSWHYVPEGDLLPHVLMEVFVFAVAGAALLATTAMIRNWLIRET' A
#
# COMPACT_ATOMS: atom_id res chain seq x y z
N MET A 1 -24.36 9.47 -22.58
CA MET A 1 -23.74 10.16 -21.41
C MET A 1 -22.93 9.12 -20.66
N PRO A 2 -21.60 9.28 -20.50
CA PRO A 2 -20.81 8.35 -19.71
C PRO A 2 -21.40 8.31 -18.30
N ASN A 3 -21.72 7.11 -17.83
CA ASN A 3 -22.41 6.91 -16.57
C ASN A 3 -21.44 7.24 -15.42
N ASP A 4 -21.63 8.37 -14.74
CA ASP A 4 -20.78 8.81 -13.62
C ASP A 4 -20.67 7.75 -12.50
N ARG A 5 -21.63 6.81 -12.43
CA ARG A 5 -21.58 5.65 -11.53
C ARG A 5 -20.46 4.65 -11.85
N SER A 6 -19.83 4.72 -13.02
CA SER A 6 -18.74 3.81 -13.42
C SER A 6 -17.37 4.34 -13.00
N ARG A 7 -17.20 5.62 -12.64
CA ARG A 7 -15.88 6.16 -12.27
C ARG A 7 -15.41 5.63 -10.92
N TRP A 8 -14.21 5.09 -10.89
CA TRP A 8 -13.55 4.71 -9.66
C TRP A 8 -13.03 5.96 -8.95
N ASP A 9 -13.29 6.07 -7.65
CA ASP A 9 -12.75 7.16 -6.84
C ASP A 9 -11.29 6.86 -6.48
N ALA A 10 -10.38 7.51 -7.19
CA ALA A 10 -8.93 7.34 -7.02
C ALA A 10 -8.45 7.79 -5.63
N VAL A 11 -9.12 8.77 -5.01
CA VAL A 11 -8.76 9.24 -3.67
C VAL A 11 -9.10 8.17 -2.64
N ARG A 12 -10.34 7.65 -2.67
CA ARG A 12 -10.74 6.56 -1.78
C ARG A 12 -9.92 5.29 -1.98
N LEU A 13 -9.66 4.90 -3.23
CA LEU A 13 -8.82 3.74 -3.54
C LEU A 13 -7.37 3.95 -3.11
N GLY A 14 -6.82 5.16 -3.26
CA GLY A 14 -5.52 5.52 -2.69
C GLY A 14 -5.50 5.39 -1.18
N THR A 15 -6.53 5.86 -0.47
CA THR A 15 -6.64 5.68 0.99
C THR A 15 -6.67 4.20 1.37
N TYR A 16 -7.48 3.37 0.70
CA TYR A 16 -7.50 1.93 0.95
C TYR A 16 -6.15 1.26 0.65
N GLY A 17 -5.46 1.71 -0.40
CA GLY A 17 -4.14 1.21 -0.75
C GLY A 17 -3.12 1.53 0.31
N GLY A 18 -3.15 2.76 0.85
CA GLY A 18 -2.27 3.16 1.93
C GLY A 18 -2.52 2.38 3.21
N LEU A 19 -3.79 2.18 3.59
CA LEU A 19 -4.15 1.35 4.73
C LEU A 19 -3.71 -0.11 4.57
N LEU A 20 -3.86 -0.67 3.36
CA LEU A 20 -3.39 -2.02 3.05
C LEU A 20 -1.86 -2.12 3.14
N GLY A 21 -1.14 -1.12 2.62
CA GLY A 21 0.30 -1.03 2.74
C GLY A 21 0.76 -0.98 4.21
N MET A 22 0.15 -0.12 5.02
CA MET A 22 0.43 -0.07 6.46
C MET A 22 0.19 -1.41 7.15
N LEU A 23 -0.92 -2.09 6.82
CA LEU A 23 -1.23 -3.41 7.39
C LEU A 23 -0.15 -4.44 7.04
N LEU A 24 0.35 -4.43 5.79
CA LEU A 24 1.42 -5.33 5.35
C LEU A 24 2.72 -5.07 6.10
N ALA A 25 3.14 -3.80 6.23
CA ALA A 25 4.34 -3.45 7.01
C ALA A 25 4.19 -3.87 8.48
N ILE A 26 3.01 -3.68 9.10
CA ILE A 26 2.77 -4.16 10.46
C ILE A 26 2.91 -5.69 10.52
N MET A 27 2.33 -6.42 9.58
CA MET A 27 2.45 -7.89 9.52
C MET A 27 3.90 -8.34 9.33
N GLU A 28 4.69 -7.65 8.53
CA GLU A 28 6.13 -7.90 8.36
C GLU A 28 6.86 -7.75 9.70
N GLN A 29 6.60 -6.69 10.45
CA GLN A 29 7.16 -6.50 11.80
C GLN A 29 6.72 -7.57 12.81
N PHE A 30 5.47 -8.04 12.75
CA PHE A 30 5.03 -9.19 13.54
C PHE A 30 5.83 -10.45 13.17
N CYS A 31 6.08 -10.69 11.89
CA CYS A 31 6.90 -11.82 11.45
C CYS A 31 8.35 -11.68 11.95
N HIS A 32 8.95 -10.49 11.90
CA HIS A 32 10.30 -10.26 12.46
C HIS A 32 10.38 -10.51 13.97
N ALA A 33 9.28 -10.37 14.71
CA ALA A 33 9.25 -10.57 16.16
C ALA A 33 8.90 -12.01 16.59
N PHE A 34 8.09 -12.73 15.80
CA PHE A 34 7.45 -13.98 16.23
C PHE A 34 7.64 -15.17 15.28
N CYS A 35 8.11 -14.96 14.04
CA CYS A 35 8.31 -16.08 13.11
C CYS A 35 9.56 -16.90 13.43
N PRO A 36 9.63 -18.15 12.94
CA PRO A 36 10.79 -19.00 13.15
C PRO A 36 12.09 -18.33 12.70
N PRO A 37 13.25 -18.70 13.28
CA PRO A 37 14.56 -18.09 12.95
C PRO A 37 14.94 -18.13 11.46
N SER A 38 14.37 -19.06 10.69
CA SER A 38 14.58 -19.15 9.24
C SER A 38 13.98 -17.97 8.45
N TRP A 39 13.06 -17.22 9.05
CA TRP A 39 12.37 -16.07 8.47
C TRP A 39 12.74 -14.75 9.19
N HIS A 40 13.66 -14.83 10.15
CA HIS A 40 14.17 -13.68 10.90
C HIS A 40 15.16 -12.91 10.02
N TYR A 41 14.72 -11.78 9.49
CA TYR A 41 15.64 -10.73 9.05
C TYR A 41 15.75 -9.69 10.16
N VAL A 42 16.96 -9.35 10.58
CA VAL A 42 17.22 -8.36 11.62
C VAL A 42 17.84 -7.15 10.92
N PRO A 43 17.17 -5.98 10.92
CA PRO A 43 17.70 -4.78 10.30
C PRO A 43 19.04 -4.36 10.93
N GLU A 44 20.00 -3.96 10.10
CA GLU A 44 21.23 -3.32 10.59
C GLU A 44 20.95 -1.85 10.91
N GLY A 45 20.91 -1.49 12.20
CA GLY A 45 20.73 -0.10 12.66
C GLY A 45 19.65 0.07 13.73
N ASP A 46 19.26 1.33 13.97
CA ASP A 46 18.21 1.65 14.94
C ASP A 46 16.85 1.11 14.47
N LEU A 47 16.21 0.26 15.28
CA LEU A 47 14.93 -0.37 14.96
C LEU A 47 13.80 0.64 14.72
N LEU A 48 13.68 1.64 15.59
CA LEU A 48 12.57 2.59 15.55
C LEU A 48 12.48 3.36 14.21
N PRO A 49 13.55 4.03 13.71
CA PRO A 49 13.50 4.72 12.43
C PRO A 49 13.34 3.75 11.26
N HIS A 50 13.87 2.53 11.34
CA HIS A 50 13.68 1.52 10.29
C HIS A 50 12.20 1.15 10.14
N VAL A 51 11.55 0.78 11.24
CA VAL A 51 10.12 0.41 11.26
C VAL A 51 9.23 1.56 10.78
N LEU A 52 9.48 2.79 11.25
CA LEU A 52 8.69 3.94 10.83
C LEU A 52 8.84 4.23 9.33
N MET A 53 10.06 4.09 8.81
CA MET A 53 10.32 4.28 7.39
C MET A 53 9.63 3.20 6.55
N GLU A 54 9.68 1.95 6.99
CA GLU A 54 9.05 0.82 6.30
C GLU A 54 7.53 0.99 6.22
N VAL A 55 6.87 1.30 7.35
CA VAL A 55 5.43 1.59 7.37
C VAL A 55 5.08 2.73 6.43
N PHE A 56 5.88 3.80 6.42
CA PHE A 56 5.66 4.93 5.53
C PHE A 56 5.80 4.53 4.05
N VAL A 57 6.86 3.82 3.70
CA VAL A 57 7.13 3.38 2.32
C VAL A 57 6.02 2.47 1.81
N PHE A 58 5.60 1.48 2.60
CA PHE A 58 4.52 0.58 2.21
C PHE A 58 3.17 1.31 2.10
N ALA A 59 2.88 2.24 2.99
CA ALA A 59 1.68 3.08 2.90
C ALA A 59 1.67 3.88 1.58
N VAL A 60 2.77 4.54 1.25
CA VAL A 60 2.89 5.31 0.01
C VAL A 60 2.80 4.40 -1.22
N ALA A 61 3.48 3.26 -1.20
CA ALA A 61 3.48 2.29 -2.30
C ALA A 61 2.07 1.73 -2.55
N GLY A 62 1.38 1.29 -1.49
CA GLY A 62 0.01 0.78 -1.60
C GLY A 62 -0.97 1.85 -2.09
N ALA A 63 -0.86 3.08 -1.57
CA ALA A 63 -1.70 4.20 -2.00
C ALA A 63 -1.47 4.53 -3.48
N ALA A 64 -0.21 4.63 -3.90
CA ALA A 64 0.16 4.89 -5.28
C ALA A 64 -0.36 3.79 -6.22
N LEU A 65 -0.23 2.51 -5.84
CA LEU A 65 -0.68 1.37 -6.64
C LEU A 65 -2.18 1.45 -6.94
N LEU A 66 -3.03 1.57 -5.90
CA LEU A 66 -4.48 1.57 -6.09
C LEU A 66 -5.01 2.87 -6.70
N ALA A 67 -4.43 4.03 -6.35
CA ALA A 67 -4.78 5.30 -6.96
C ALA A 67 -4.46 5.30 -8.47
N THR A 68 -3.27 4.82 -8.84
CA THR A 68 -2.84 4.74 -10.25
C THR A 68 -3.71 3.76 -11.02
N THR A 69 -4.04 2.60 -10.44
CA THR A 69 -4.95 1.62 -11.04
C THR A 69 -6.33 2.24 -11.32
N ALA A 70 -6.86 3.02 -10.38
CA ALA A 70 -8.12 3.74 -10.55
C ALA A 70 -8.04 4.79 -11.67
N MET A 71 -6.94 5.53 -11.75
CA MET A 71 -6.72 6.53 -12.80
C MET A 71 -6.64 5.89 -14.19
N ILE A 72 -5.86 4.82 -14.34
CA ILE A 72 -5.73 4.08 -15.61
C ILE A 72 -7.09 3.55 -16.06
N ARG A 73 -7.84 2.89 -15.16
CA ARG A 73 -9.18 2.38 -15.51
C ARG A 73 -10.12 3.50 -15.94
N ASN A 74 -10.13 4.61 -15.20
CA ASN A 74 -10.97 5.75 -15.53
C ASN A 74 -10.59 6.38 -16.87
N TRP A 75 -9.30 6.36 -17.23
CA TRP A 75 -8.82 6.83 -18.53
C TRP A 75 -9.28 5.89 -19.65
N LEU A 76 -9.08 4.57 -19.52
CA LEU A 76 -9.52 3.58 -20.51
C LEU A 76 -11.02 3.65 -20.81
N ILE A 77 -11.87 3.84 -19.79
CA ILE A 77 -13.33 3.96 -19.98
C ILE A 77 -13.75 5.25 -20.68
N ARG A 78 -12.92 6.31 -20.62
CA ARG A 78 -13.20 7.54 -21.37
C ARG A 78 -12.91 7.39 -22.86
N GLU A 79 -11.99 6.50 -23.24
CA GLU A 79 -11.59 6.28 -24.63
C GLU A 79 -12.49 5.29 -25.39
N THR A 80 -13.32 4.54 -24.67
CA THR A 80 -14.33 3.60 -25.21
C THR A 80 -15.72 4.24 -25.30
#